data_AF-A0A1A8PPG5-F1
#
_entry.id   AF-A0A1A8PPG5-F1
#
_cell.length_a   1.000
_cell.length_b   1.000
_cell.length_c   1.000
_cell.angle_alpha   90.00
_cell.angle_beta   90.00
_cell.angle_gamma   90.00
#
_symmetry.space_group_name_H-M   'P 1'
#
loop_
_entity.id
_entity.type
_entity.pdbx_description
1 polymer ?
#
loop_
_entity_poly.entity_id
_entity_poly.type
_entity_poly.pdbx_seq_one_letter_code
_entity_poly.pdbx_strand_id
1 'polypeptide(L)' 'TQAALPPGGIYIFASQLHTHLAGRGVRTVLVRGGVELEVVQDDQHFSAEYQPIRVLRKMVNALQGDV' A
#
# COMPACT_ATOMS: atom_id res chain seq x y z
N THR A 1 2.20 9.27 -9.09
CA THR A 1 1.64 10.27 -8.13
C THR A 1 1.91 11.76 -8.46
N GLN A 2 2.69 12.11 -9.49
CA GLN A 2 3.23 13.47 -9.72
C GLN A 2 2.23 14.65 -9.69
N ALA A 3 1.08 14.51 -10.35
CA ALA A 3 0.15 15.64 -10.52
C ALA A 3 -0.81 15.85 -9.33
N ALA A 4 -0.95 14.86 -8.45
CA ALA A 4 -2.05 14.79 -7.48
C ALA A 4 -1.61 14.90 -6.01
N LEU A 5 -0.37 14.55 -5.68
CA LEU A 5 0.13 14.67 -4.30
C LEU A 5 0.72 16.05 -4.03
N PRO A 6 0.65 16.58 -2.80
CA PRO A 6 1.36 17.80 -2.44
C PRO A 6 2.89 17.58 -2.45
N PRO A 7 3.72 18.65 -2.46
CA PRO A 7 5.18 18.51 -2.48
C PRO A 7 5.76 17.67 -1.34
N GLY A 8 5.14 17.72 -0.15
CA GLY A 8 5.53 16.91 1.01
C GLY A 8 4.99 15.47 1.01
N GLY A 9 4.20 15.09 0.01
CA GLY A 9 3.58 13.77 -0.08
C GLY A 9 2.43 13.54 0.90
N ILE A 10 2.13 12.26 1.12
CA ILE A 10 1.15 11.80 2.10
C ILE A 10 1.74 10.66 2.95
N TYR A 11 1.32 10.59 4.21
CA TYR A 11 1.68 9.51 5.12
C TYR A 11 0.57 8.47 5.16
N ILE A 12 0.84 7.30 4.60
CA ILE A 12 -0.06 6.14 4.67
C ILE A 12 0.08 5.53 6.06
N PHE A 13 -1.00 5.58 6.84
CA PHE A 13 -1.03 5.06 8.22
C PHE A 13 -1.90 3.82 8.39
N ALA A 14 -2.80 3.54 7.45
CA ALA A 14 -3.64 2.35 7.43
C ALA A 14 -3.88 1.86 6.00
N SER A 15 -4.20 0.57 5.86
CA SER A 15 -4.57 -0.05 4.58
C SER A 15 -5.70 -1.05 4.76
N GLN A 16 -6.52 -1.21 3.73
CA GLN A 16 -7.49 -2.29 3.59
C GLN A 16 -7.23 -3.00 2.27
N LEU A 17 -7.01 -4.31 2.32
CA LEU A 17 -6.92 -5.13 1.12
C LEU A 17 -8.32 -5.57 0.70
N HIS A 18 -8.53 -5.64 -0.61
CA HIS A 18 -9.78 -6.12 -1.19
C HIS A 18 -9.51 -6.95 -2.44
N THR A 19 -10.14 -8.11 -2.52
CA THR A 19 -10.28 -8.91 -3.74
C THR A 19 -11.65 -9.57 -3.75
N HIS A 20 -12.04 -10.11 -4.91
CA HIS A 20 -13.16 -11.07 -5.01
C HIS A 20 -12.69 -12.49 -4.61
N LEU A 21 -13.52 -13.50 -4.87
CA LEU A 21 -13.39 -14.87 -4.33
C LEU A 21 -12.08 -15.62 -4.67
N ALA A 22 -11.41 -15.28 -5.76
CA ALA A 22 -10.21 -15.99 -6.20
C ALA A 22 -8.90 -15.48 -5.55
N GLY A 23 -8.93 -14.37 -4.81
CA GLY A 23 -7.73 -13.79 -4.21
C GLY A 23 -7.15 -14.65 -3.09
N ARG A 24 -5.82 -14.82 -3.09
CA ARG A 24 -5.08 -15.63 -2.10
C ARG A 24 -4.00 -14.85 -1.38
N GLY A 25 -3.49 -13.78 -1.99
CA GLY A 25 -2.55 -12.87 -1.37
C GLY A 25 -2.57 -11.52 -2.07
N VAL A 26 -2.30 -10.46 -1.31
CA VAL A 26 -2.21 -9.10 -1.85
C VAL A 26 -1.03 -8.40 -1.20
N ARG A 27 -0.24 -7.71 -2.02
CA ARG A 27 0.92 -6.95 -1.60
C ARG A 27 0.90 -5.60 -2.29
N THR A 28 1.10 -4.55 -1.51
CA THR A 28 1.25 -3.17 -1.99
C THR A 28 2.64 -2.70 -1.60
N VAL A 29 3.39 -2.21 -2.58
CA VAL A 29 4.76 -1.71 -2.41
C VAL A 29 4.85 -0.29 -2.94
N LEU A 30 5.78 0.50 -2.39
CA LEU A 30 6.12 1.82 -2.90
C LEU A 30 7.37 1.71 -3.77
N VAL A 31 7.29 2.17 -5.02
CA VAL A 31 8.42 2.21 -5.95
C VAL A 31 8.79 3.66 -6.27
N ARG A 32 10.09 3.97 -6.21
CA ARG A 32 10.64 5.28 -6.57
C ARG A 32 11.82 5.12 -7.51
N GLY A 33 11.77 5.77 -8.67
CA GLY A 33 12.85 5.67 -9.66
C GLY A 33 13.13 4.23 -10.13
N GLY A 34 12.10 3.37 -10.14
CA GLY A 34 12.22 1.96 -10.53
C GLY A 34 12.72 1.02 -9.43
N VAL A 35 12.94 1.51 -8.20
CA VAL A 35 13.37 0.70 -7.06
C VAL A 35 12.24 0.55 -6.04
N GLU A 36 11.96 -0.68 -5.62
CA GLU A 36 11.05 -0.98 -4.51
C GLU A 36 11.69 -0.51 -3.20
N LEU A 37 11.09 0.48 -2.53
CA LEU A 37 11.65 1.08 -1.32
C LEU A 37 11.03 0.53 -0.03
N GLU A 38 9.71 0.37 -0.01
CA GLU A 38 8.95 0.00 1.19
C GLU A 38 7.78 -0.91 0.83
N VAL A 39 7.45 -1.84 1.74
CA VAL A 39 6.22 -2.62 1.68
C VAL A 39 5.15 -1.88 2.48
N VAL A 40 4.12 -1.39 1.81
CA VAL A 40 2.99 -0.69 2.46
C VAL A 40 2.13 -1.70 3.21
N GLN A 41 1.78 -2.81 2.56
CA GLN A 41 1.08 -3.92 3.19
C GLN A 41 1.34 -5.23 2.44
N ASP A 42 1.40 -6.34 3.16
CA ASP A 42 1.57 -7.68 2.59
C ASP A 42 0.73 -8.67 3.41
N ASP A 43 -0.15 -9.39 2.72
CA ASP A 43 -0.91 -10.50 3.31
C ASP A 43 -0.92 -11.67 2.32
N GLN A 44 -0.02 -12.63 2.54
CA GLN A 44 0.08 -13.85 1.73
C GLN A 44 -0.99 -14.89 2.07
N HIS A 45 -1.78 -14.66 3.12
CA HIS A 45 -2.86 -15.54 3.58
C HIS A 45 -4.21 -14.82 3.54
N PHE A 46 -4.36 -13.90 2.58
CA PHE A 46 -5.56 -13.09 2.43
C PHE A 46 -6.80 -13.98 2.25
N SER A 47 -7.91 -13.60 2.90
CA SER A 47 -9.23 -14.19 2.70
C SER A 47 -10.23 -13.12 2.30
N ALA A 48 -10.98 -13.37 1.23
CA ALA A 48 -12.08 -12.49 0.82
C ALA A 48 -13.21 -12.40 1.88
N GLU A 49 -13.24 -13.30 2.86
CA GLU A 49 -14.19 -13.25 3.98
C GLU A 49 -13.69 -12.41 5.17
N TYR A 50 -12.42 -11.99 5.16
CA TYR A 50 -11.81 -11.22 6.25
C TYR A 50 -10.98 -10.04 5.71
N GLN A 51 -11.59 -8.85 5.68
CA GLN A 51 -11.03 -7.66 5.04
C GLN A 51 -10.97 -6.44 5.98
N PRO A 52 -10.29 -6.53 7.13
CA PRO A 52 -10.21 -5.40 8.06
C PRO A 52 -9.33 -4.28 7.52
N ILE A 53 -9.59 -3.06 7.98
CA ILE A 53 -8.59 -1.99 7.93
C ILE A 53 -7.51 -2.29 8.97
N ARG A 54 -6.24 -2.30 8.57
CA ARG A 54 -5.09 -2.50 9.47
C ARG A 54 -4.28 -1.21 9.55
N VAL A 55 -3.95 -0.77 10.76
CA VAL A 55 -2.96 0.29 10.99
C VAL A 55 -1.57 -0.28 10.67
N LEU A 56 -0.78 0.47 9.91
CA LEU A 56 0.58 0.06 9.53
C LEU A 56 1.50 0.14 10.75
N ARG A 57 2.43 -0.81 10.87
CA ARG A 57 3.48 -0.79 11.92
C ARG A 57 4.41 0.42 11.78
N LYS A 58 4.61 0.88 10.54
CA LYS A 58 5.41 2.04 10.17
C LYS A 58 4.65 2.80 9.09
N MET A 59 4.42 4.10 9.30
CA MET A 59 3.83 4.93 8.26
C MET A 59 4.75 5.01 7.04
N VAL A 60 4.17 4.95 5.85
CA VAL A 60 4.93 5.06 4.59
C VAL A 60 4.66 6.43 3.97
N ASN A 61 5.71 7.17 3.64
CA ASN A 61 5.60 8.46 2.96
C ASN A 61 5.66 8.27 1.44
N ALA A 62 4.53 8.48 0.76
CA ALA A 62 4.44 8.49 -0.68
C ALA A 62 4.59 9.93 -1.20
N LEU A 63 5.60 10.18 -2.03
CA LEU A 63 5.93 11.47 -2.60
C LEU A 63 5.40 11.59 -4.04
N GLN A 64 5.46 12.80 -4.60
CA GLN A 64 5.29 13.02 -6.02
C GLN A 64 6.32 12.22 -6.84
N GLY A 65 5.87 11.60 -7.92
CA GLY A 65 6.72 10.78 -8.81
C GLY A 65 6.79 9.29 -8.44
N ASP A 66 6.40 8.93 -7.22
CA ASP A 66 6.28 7.53 -6.80
C ASP A 66 5.18 6.77 -7.56
N VAL A 67 5.33 5.45 -7.56
CA VAL A 67 4.39 4.45 -8.08
C VAL A 67 3.98 3.53 -6.93
#